data_AF-A0A8J7S2G3-F1
#
_entry.id   AF-A0A8J7S2G3-F1
#
_cell.length_a   1.000
_cell.length_b   1.000
_cell.length_c   1.000
_cell.angle_alpha   90.00
_cell.angle_beta   90.00
_cell.angle_gamma   90.00
#
_symmetry.space_group_name_H-M   'P 1'
#
loop_
_entity.id
_entity.type
_entity.pdbx_description
1 polymer ?
#
loop_
_entity_poly.entity_id
_entity_poly.type
_entity_poly.pdbx_seq_one_letter_code
_entity_poly.pdbx_strand_id
1 'polypeptide(L)'
;MATRYWLKKTLGTSYPADPSDVLNTKRRLQSQGYYDEPEYGITEYPDTPMFEGIKRFQKDNGLRVDGLMRPKGPTETQLAARSPRYTCSRCGALHGGVFSPSLCHRCWVK
;
A
#
# COMPACT_ATOMS: atom_id res chain seq x y z
N MET A 1 13.66 14.15 -5.54
CA MET A 1 13.84 12.79 -6.11
C MET A 1 12.81 11.87 -5.48
N ALA A 2 12.01 11.13 -6.26
CA ALA A 2 11.12 10.13 -5.68
C ALA A 2 11.96 8.95 -5.20
N THR A 3 12.08 8.78 -3.88
CA THR A 3 12.66 7.59 -3.27
C THR A 3 11.86 6.38 -3.74
N ARG A 4 12.54 5.44 -4.40
CA ARG A 4 11.96 4.15 -4.77
C ARG A 4 11.57 3.42 -3.48
N TYR A 5 10.31 2.96 -3.42
CA TYR A 5 9.80 2.19 -2.28
C TYR A 5 10.37 0.78 -2.36
N TRP A 6 11.40 0.52 -1.55
CA TRP A 6 12.03 -0.78 -1.35
C TRP A 6 12.37 -0.95 0.12
N LEU A 7 12.07 -2.13 0.65
CA LEU A 7 12.40 -2.56 1.99
C LEU A 7 13.90 -2.82 2.10
N LYS A 8 14.47 -2.33 3.19
CA LYS A 8 15.82 -2.66 3.65
C LYS A 8 15.81 -3.97 4.44
N LYS A 9 14.77 -4.21 5.23
CA LYS A 9 14.61 -5.40 6.09
C LYS A 9 13.24 -6.05 5.92
N THR A 10 13.17 -7.33 6.28
CA THR A 10 11.89 -8.05 6.34
C THR A 10 11.00 -7.43 7.39
N LEU A 11 9.75 -7.13 7.01
CA LEU A 11 8.70 -6.74 7.94
C LEU A 11 7.86 -7.97 8.29
N GLY A 12 7.72 -8.23 9.57
CA GLY A 12 6.89 -9.29 10.15
C GLY A 12 6.88 -9.18 11.66
N THR A 13 5.88 -9.76 12.32
CA THR A 13 5.68 -9.66 13.78
C THR A 13 6.84 -10.22 14.61
N SER A 14 7.66 -11.08 14.02
CA SER A 14 8.82 -11.73 14.68
C SER A 14 10.16 -11.30 14.09
N TYR A 15 10.21 -10.18 13.35
CA TYR A 15 11.42 -9.67 12.71
C TYR A 15 11.76 -8.26 13.21
N PRO A 16 13.06 -7.93 13.35
CA PRO A 16 13.48 -6.56 13.61
C PRO A 16 13.16 -5.69 12.39
N ALA A 17 12.30 -4.69 12.59
CA ALA A 17 11.89 -3.77 11.55
C ALA A 17 12.86 -2.58 11.42
N ASP A 18 13.05 -2.09 10.21
CA ASP A 18 13.70 -0.79 9.98
C ASP A 18 12.65 0.33 10.11
N PRO A 19 12.89 1.38 10.92
CA PRO A 19 11.90 2.44 11.15
C PRO A 19 11.42 3.13 9.85
N SER A 20 12.31 3.29 8.87
CA SER A 20 11.95 3.90 7.59
C SER A 20 11.10 2.98 6.72
N ASP A 21 11.33 1.66 6.78
CA ASP A 21 10.50 0.67 6.11
C ASP A 21 9.09 0.65 6.70
N VAL A 22 8.97 0.79 8.03
CA VAL A 22 7.69 0.88 8.75
C VAL A 22 6.89 2.09 8.26
N LEU A 23 7.47 3.30 8.34
CA LEU A 23 6.78 4.53 7.92
C LEU A 23 6.33 4.47 6.46
N ASN A 24 7.21 4.02 5.58
CA ASN A 24 6.91 3.93 4.16
C ASN A 24 5.79 2.91 3.89
N THR A 25 5.80 1.77 4.58
CA THR A 25 4.81 0.71 4.43
C THR A 25 3.45 1.15 4.97
N LYS A 26 3.38 1.74 6.16
CA LYS A 26 2.14 2.30 6.72
C LYS A 26 1.50 3.32 5.79
N ARG A 27 2.29 4.30 5.32
CA ARG A 27 1.82 5.29 4.34
C ARG A 27 1.32 4.65 3.06
N ARG A 28 2.00 3.60 2.59
CA ARG A 28 1.62 2.93 1.35
C ARG A 28 0.34 2.10 1.51
N LEU A 29 0.19 1.39 2.61
CA LEU A 29 -1.04 0.66 2.96
C LEU A 29 -2.20 1.63 3.16
N GLN A 30 -2.00 2.72 3.90
CA GLN A 30 -3.00 3.76 4.10
C GLN A 30 -3.45 4.33 2.76
N SER A 31 -2.47 4.60 1.90
CA SER A 31 -2.73 5.16 0.59
C SER A 31 -3.57 4.25 -0.32
N GLN A 32 -3.66 2.97 0.01
CA GLN A 32 -4.42 1.96 -0.72
C GLN A 32 -5.64 1.46 0.08
N GLY A 33 -5.96 2.07 1.22
CA GLY A 33 -7.11 1.70 2.06
C GLY A 33 -6.90 0.46 2.94
N TYR A 34 -5.65 0.05 3.15
CA TYR A 34 -5.28 -1.13 3.96
C TYR A 34 -4.73 -0.77 5.35
N TYR A 35 -4.61 0.51 5.71
CA TYR A 35 -4.15 0.90 7.03
C TYR A 35 -5.01 2.04 7.57
N ASP A 36 -5.68 1.76 8.68
CA ASP A 36 -6.45 2.73 9.43
C ASP A 36 -5.50 3.43 10.40
N GLU A 37 -5.33 4.75 10.22
CA GLU A 37 -4.40 5.54 11.02
C GLU A 37 -4.90 5.64 12.47
N PRO A 38 -4.10 5.19 13.46
CA PRO A 38 -4.44 5.33 14.86
C PRO A 38 -4.51 6.80 15.29
N GLU A 39 -5.18 7.10 16.41
CA GLU A 39 -5.32 8.46 16.94
C GLU A 39 -3.96 9.14 17.22
N TYR A 40 -2.94 8.36 17.59
CA TYR A 40 -1.57 8.83 17.81
C TYR A 40 -0.79 9.10 16.50
N GLY A 41 -1.41 8.86 15.35
CA GLY A 41 -0.84 9.06 14.02
C GLY A 41 0.09 7.96 13.52
N ILE A 42 0.66 8.15 12.33
CA ILE A 42 1.66 7.24 11.75
C ILE A 42 3.03 7.42 12.43
N THR A 43 3.42 6.42 13.21
CA THR A 43 4.75 6.32 13.86
C THR A 43 5.67 5.35 13.13
N GLU A 44 6.97 5.42 13.46
CA GLU A 44 8.01 4.53 12.93
C GLU A 44 8.07 3.15 13.60
N TYR A 45 7.20 2.90 14.58
CA TYR A 45 7.12 1.63 15.30
C TYR A 45 6.11 0.70 14.62
N PRO A 46 6.45 -0.59 14.37
CA PRO A 46 5.48 -1.55 13.88
C PRO A 46 4.31 -1.69 14.86
N ASP A 47 3.09 -1.77 14.35
CA ASP A 47 1.88 -1.94 15.14
C ASP A 47 0.95 -2.99 14.51
N THR A 48 -0.04 -3.42 15.30
CA THR A 48 -1.02 -4.42 14.87
C THR A 48 -1.77 -4.00 13.59
N PRO A 49 -2.29 -2.76 13.46
CA PRO A 49 -2.99 -2.33 12.25
C PRO A 49 -2.14 -2.44 10.99
N MET A 50 -0.83 -2.18 11.08
CA MET A 50 0.09 -2.39 9.96
C MET A 50 0.12 -3.84 9.50
N PHE A 51 0.27 -4.81 10.40
CA PHE A 51 0.35 -6.23 10.03
C PHE A 51 -1.00 -6.79 9.56
N GLU A 52 -2.10 -6.32 10.14
CA GLU A 52 -3.45 -6.64 9.64
C GLU A 52 -3.65 -6.09 8.22
N GLY A 53 -3.19 -4.86 7.98
CA GLY A 53 -3.18 -4.24 6.66
C GLY A 53 -2.40 -5.03 5.62
N ILE A 54 -1.21 -5.52 5.98
CA ILE A 54 -0.42 -6.40 5.11
C ILE A 54 -1.20 -7.66 4.74
N LYS A 55 -1.83 -8.31 5.72
CA LYS A 55 -2.61 -9.54 5.47
C LYS A 55 -3.82 -9.28 4.57
N ARG A 56 -4.55 -8.18 4.80
CA ARG A 56 -5.68 -7.76 3.95
C ARG A 56 -5.21 -7.49 2.52
N PHE A 57 -4.13 -6.73 2.37
CA PHE A 57 -3.52 -6.46 1.06
C PHE A 57 -3.11 -7.75 0.34
N GLN A 58 -2.46 -8.67 1.05
CA GLN A 58 -2.06 -9.96 0.49
C GLN A 58 -3.27 -10.76 0.00
N LYS A 59 -4.33 -10.85 0.82
CA LYS A 59 -5.57 -11.55 0.48
C LYS A 59 -6.21 -10.97 -0.78
N ASP A 60 -6.39 -9.65 -0.82
CA ASP A 60 -7.10 -8.97 -1.91
C ASP A 60 -6.30 -8.98 -3.24
N ASN A 61 -4.98 -9.18 -3.17
CA ASN A 61 -4.10 -9.31 -4.33
C ASN A 61 -3.73 -10.76 -4.68
N GLY A 62 -4.37 -11.77 -4.05
CA GLY A 62 -4.10 -13.18 -4.35
C GLY A 62 -2.70 -13.65 -3.96
N LEU A 63 -2.05 -12.97 -3.01
CA LEU A 63 -0.75 -13.34 -2.46
C LEU A 63 -0.92 -14.31 -1.28
N ARG A 64 0.17 -14.99 -0.90
CA ARG A 64 0.19 -15.78 0.34
C ARG A 64 -0.06 -14.87 1.54
N VAL A 65 -1.08 -15.16 2.33
CA VAL A 65 -1.49 -14.40 3.52
C VAL A 65 -0.64 -14.80 4.73
N ASP A 66 0.65 -14.45 4.71
CA ASP A 66 1.59 -14.74 5.79
C ASP A 66 1.88 -13.53 6.69
N GLY A 67 1.38 -12.34 6.34
CA GLY A 67 1.66 -11.10 7.07
C GLY A 67 3.12 -10.66 6.98
N LEU A 68 3.90 -11.22 6.04
CA LEU A 68 5.30 -10.92 5.85
C LEU A 68 5.51 -10.08 4.58
N MET A 69 6.42 -9.12 4.68
CA MET A 69 6.97 -8.43 3.53
C MET A 69 8.49 -8.60 3.51
N ARG A 70 8.99 -9.36 2.54
CA ARG A 70 10.42 -9.54 2.31
C ARG A 70 10.92 -8.50 1.30
N PRO A 71 12.15 -7.99 1.43
CA PRO A 71 12.81 -7.23 0.37
C PRO A 71 12.78 -8.01 -0.94
N LYS A 72 12.38 -7.34 -2.03
CA LYS A 72 12.18 -7.91 -3.37
C LYS A 72 11.16 -9.05 -3.42
N GLY A 73 10.33 -9.18 -2.40
CA GLY A 73 9.28 -10.18 -2.31
C GLY A 73 8.02 -9.77 -3.09
N PRO A 74 7.07 -10.69 -3.26
CA PRO A 74 5.83 -10.42 -3.98
C PRO A 74 5.00 -9.32 -3.30
N THR A 75 4.88 -9.34 -1.97
CA THR A 75 4.12 -8.31 -1.23
C THR A 75 4.71 -6.92 -1.41
N GLU A 76 6.03 -6.77 -1.29
CA GLU A 76 6.71 -5.49 -1.53
C GLU A 76 6.51 -5.03 -2.97
N THR A 77 6.77 -5.92 -3.95
CA THR A 77 6.67 -5.59 -5.38
C THR A 77 5.26 -5.11 -5.74
N GLN A 78 4.24 -5.84 -5.29
CA GLN A 78 2.85 -5.51 -5.54
C GLN A 78 2.45 -4.21 -4.81
N LEU A 79 2.88 -4.03 -3.56
CA LEU A 79 2.56 -2.81 -2.81
C LEU A 79 3.29 -1.58 -3.37
N ALA A 80 4.51 -1.77 -3.89
CA ALA A 80 5.27 -0.75 -4.59
C ALA A 80 4.59 -0.32 -5.89
N ALA A 81 3.90 -1.25 -6.57
CA ALA A 81 3.26 -1.03 -7.85
C ALA A 81 2.36 0.21 -7.79
N ARG A 82 2.58 1.12 -8.75
CA ARG A 82 1.70 2.27 -8.97
C ARG A 82 0.74 1.85 -10.06
N SER A 83 -0.56 1.97 -9.81
CA SER A 83 -1.52 1.87 -10.91
C SER A 83 -1.11 2.87 -11.99
N PRO A 84 -1.05 2.49 -13.27
CA PRO A 84 -0.73 3.39 -14.35
C PRO A 84 -1.61 4.64 -14.26
N ARG A 85 -1.05 5.83 -14.39
CA ARG A 85 -1.88 7.05 -14.55
C ARG A 85 -2.42 7.04 -15.97
N TYR A 86 -3.73 7.13 -16.12
CA TYR A 86 -4.41 7.24 -17.41
C TYR A 86 -5.48 8.32 -17.33
N THR A 87 -5.78 8.97 -18.45
CA THR A 87 -6.91 9.91 -18.54
C THR A 87 -8.15 9.15 -19.02
N CYS A 88 -9.31 9.46 -18.45
CA CYS A 88 -10.58 8.94 -18.93
C CYS A 88 -10.81 9.46 -20.36
N SER A 89 -10.96 8.55 -21.33
CA SER A 89 -11.24 8.91 -22.73
C SER A 89 -12.56 9.64 -22.94
N ARG A 90 -13.48 9.60 -21.96
CA ARG A 90 -14.81 10.21 -22.04
C ARG A 90 -14.92 11.60 -21.43
N CYS A 91 -14.30 11.85 -20.27
CA CYS A 91 -14.41 13.14 -19.56
C CYS A 91 -13.06 13.84 -19.30
N GLY A 92 -11.94 13.22 -19.67
CA GLY A 92 -10.60 13.76 -19.46
C GLY A 92 -10.10 13.73 -18.00
N ALA A 93 -10.91 13.26 -17.04
CA ALA A 93 -10.47 13.11 -15.65
C ALA A 93 -9.26 12.18 -15.54
N LEU A 94 -8.31 12.52 -14.67
CA LEU A 94 -7.17 11.65 -14.35
C LEU A 94 -7.64 10.46 -13.50
N HIS A 95 -7.30 9.27 -13.94
CA HIS A 95 -7.52 7.99 -13.28
C HIS A 95 -6.20 7.22 -13.12
N GLY A 96 -6.23 6.19 -12.28
CA GLY A 96 -5.06 5.46 -11.83
C GLY A 96 -4.09 6.28 -10.96
N GLY A 97 -2.99 5.65 -10.55
CA GLY A 97 -2.23 6.05 -9.38
C GLY A 97 -2.74 5.43 -8.07
N VAL A 98 -2.39 6.05 -6.95
CA VAL A 98 -2.53 5.45 -5.61
C VAL A 98 -3.96 5.56 -5.06
N PHE A 99 -4.71 6.57 -5.50
CA PHE A 99 -6.08 6.86 -5.05
C PHE A 99 -6.96 7.26 -6.23
N SER A 100 -7.02 6.43 -7.27
CA SER A 100 -8.05 6.61 -8.30
C SER A 100 -8.92 5.37 -8.40
N PRO A 101 -10.22 5.52 -8.19
CA PRO A 101 -11.17 4.44 -8.39
C PRO A 101 -11.10 3.94 -9.83
N SER A 102 -11.24 2.62 -9.98
CA SER A 102 -11.36 1.94 -11.28
C SER A 102 -12.57 2.45 -12.07
N LEU A 103 -13.54 3.05 -11.39
CA LEU A 103 -14.73 3.63 -11.97
C LEU A 103 -14.68 5.16 -11.98
N CYS A 104 -14.95 5.75 -13.14
CA CYS A 104 -15.13 7.19 -13.24
C CYS A 104 -16.51 7.60 -12.69
N HIS A 105 -16.52 8.16 -11.48
CA HIS A 105 -17.74 8.67 -10.83
C HIS A 105 -18.51 9.67 -11.70
N ARG A 106 -17.82 10.44 -12.56
CA ARG A 106 -18.45 11.38 -13.52
C ARG A 106 -19.07 10.71 -14.75
N CYS A 107 -18.76 9.45 -15.05
CA CYS A 107 -19.21 8.78 -16.28
C CYS A 107 -20.07 7.53 -16.04
N TRP A 108 -19.93 6.87 -14.89
CA TRP A 108 -20.60 5.60 -14.58
C TRP A 108 -21.59 5.68 -13.41
N VAL A 109 -21.46 6.66 -12.52
CA VAL A 109 -22.51 6.96 -11.53
C VAL A 109 -23.39 8.03 -12.16
N LYS A 110 -24.48 7.59 -12.79
CA LYS A 110 -25.64 8.45 -13.03
C LYS A 110 -26.52 8.43 -11.80
#